data_AF-A0A6A6RD81-F1
#
_entry.id   AF-A0A6A6RD81-F1
#
_cell.length_a   1.000
_cell.length_b   1.000
_cell.length_c   1.000
_cell.angle_alpha   90.00
_cell.angle_beta   90.00
_cell.angle_gamma   90.00
#
_symmetry.space_group_name_H-M   'P 1'
#
loop_
_entity.id
_entity.type
_entity.pdbx_description
1 polymer ?
#
loop_
_entity_poly.entity_id
_entity_poly.type
_entity_poly.pdbx_seq_one_letter_code
_entity_poly.pdbx_strand_id
1 'polypeptide(L)'
;MPSKQEIIDERKANLPLPEQPPQASDWNSLDERNVNVGSGGVSADISSSDSLRGPATADSDVRVDGEEYKSNTAGRGAGREGQDNLGGLPNDAVSRDAKNKSATVDTTGKDYGNTHQPALW
;
A
#
# COMPACT_ATOMS: atom_id res chain seq x y z
N MET A 1 60.35 -33.61 -13.77
CA MET A 1 59.19 -32.71 -13.60
C MET A 1 58.09 -33.55 -12.98
N PRO A 2 57.54 -33.19 -11.82
CA PRO A 2 56.35 -33.88 -11.30
C PRO A 2 55.21 -33.80 -12.32
N SER A 3 54.40 -34.85 -12.41
CA SER A 3 53.25 -34.90 -13.28
C SER A 3 52.20 -33.87 -12.82
N LYS A 4 51.35 -33.40 -13.75
CA LYS A 4 50.26 -32.47 -13.40
C LYS A 4 49.35 -33.02 -12.31
N GLN A 5 49.20 -34.35 -12.27
CA GLN A 5 48.39 -35.05 -11.29
C GLN A 5 48.96 -34.93 -9.88
N GLU A 6 50.27 -35.18 -9.72
CA GLU A 6 50.96 -35.06 -8.43
C GLU A 6 50.89 -33.63 -7.87
N ILE A 7 51.03 -32.62 -8.73
CA ILE A 7 50.91 -31.20 -8.33
C ILE A 7 49.50 -30.86 -7.83
N ILE A 8 48.47 -31.45 -8.44
CA ILE A 8 47.07 -31.22 -8.05
C ILE A 8 46.80 -31.86 -6.68
N ASP A 9 47.29 -33.07 -6.46
CA ASP A 9 47.05 -33.82 -5.23
C ASP A 9 47.78 -33.19 -4.04
N GLU A 10 49.01 -32.69 -4.24
CA GLU A 10 49.76 -31.91 -3.24
C GLU A 10 49.03 -30.61 -2.83
N ARG A 11 48.44 -29.90 -3.80
CA ARG A 11 47.71 -28.65 -3.51
C ARG A 11 46.37 -28.86 -2.85
N LYS A 12 45.68 -29.97 -3.15
CA LYS A 12 44.44 -30.35 -2.47
C LYS A 12 44.68 -30.70 -1.00
N ALA A 13 45.78 -31.40 -0.72
CA ALA A 13 46.15 -31.78 0.65
C ALA A 13 46.52 -30.56 1.53
N ASN A 14 47.08 -29.50 0.91
CA ASN A 14 47.48 -28.27 1.59
C ASN A 14 46.40 -27.17 1.60
N LEU A 15 45.17 -27.47 1.19
CA LEU A 15 44.10 -26.48 1.22
C LEU A 15 43.70 -26.24 2.69
N PRO A 16 43.77 -24.99 3.18
CA PRO A 16 43.35 -24.70 4.55
C PRO A 16 41.89 -25.09 4.73
N LEU A 17 41.60 -25.72 5.87
CA LEU A 17 40.22 -25.99 6.24
C LEU A 17 39.45 -24.67 6.21
N PRO A 18 38.25 -24.63 5.59
CA PRO A 18 37.42 -23.44 5.64
C PRO A 18 37.23 -23.03 7.11
N GLU A 19 37.39 -21.74 7.39
CA GLU A 19 36.94 -21.15 8.65
C GLU A 19 35.51 -21.63 8.94
N GLN A 20 35.19 -21.83 10.22
CA GLN A 20 33.86 -22.28 10.61
C GLN A 20 32.79 -21.44 9.88
N PRO A 21 31.71 -22.07 9.40
CA PRO A 21 30.67 -21.32 8.72
C PRO A 21 30.25 -20.14 9.61
N PRO A 22 30.00 -18.96 9.02
CA PRO A 22 29.56 -17.80 9.79
C PRO A 22 28.46 -18.26 10.73
N GLN A 23 28.62 -17.90 12.01
CA GLN A 23 27.70 -18.29 13.08
C GLN A 23 26.26 -18.09 12.60
N ALA A 24 25.42 -19.11 12.83
CA ALA A 24 24.02 -19.06 12.43
C ALA A 24 23.43 -17.71 12.84
N SER A 25 22.80 -17.02 11.88
CA SER A 25 22.22 -15.69 12.12
C SER A 25 21.38 -15.73 13.39
N ASP A 26 21.69 -14.85 14.33
CA ASP A 26 20.95 -14.72 15.57
C ASP A 26 19.55 -14.22 15.19
N TRP A 27 18.57 -15.13 15.20
CA TRP A 27 17.19 -14.88 14.77
C TRP A 27 16.52 -13.72 15.53
N ASN A 28 17.11 -13.30 16.65
CA ASN A 28 16.78 -12.07 17.37
C ASN A 28 16.93 -10.78 16.53
N SER A 29 17.59 -10.83 15.37
CA SER A 29 17.69 -9.71 14.42
C SER A 29 16.44 -9.54 13.54
N LEU A 30 15.50 -10.50 13.58
CA LEU A 30 14.22 -10.47 12.87
C LEU A 30 13.04 -10.14 13.79
N ASP A 31 13.27 -10.08 15.10
CA ASP A 31 12.22 -9.69 16.06
C ASP A 31 12.07 -8.18 16.08
N GLU A 32 10.95 -7.68 15.54
CA GLU A 32 10.59 -6.26 15.53
C GLU A 32 10.62 -5.62 16.92
N ARG A 33 10.52 -6.40 18.02
CA ARG A 33 10.64 -5.89 19.39
C ARG A 33 12.07 -5.54 19.80
N ASN A 34 13.06 -6.14 19.15
CA ASN A 34 14.47 -6.04 19.53
C ASN A 34 15.27 -5.12 18.58
N VAL A 35 14.68 -4.72 17.46
CA VAL A 35 15.20 -3.68 16.58
C VAL A 35 14.36 -2.42 16.75
N ASN A 36 14.98 -1.23 16.82
CA ASN A 36 14.32 0.07 16.99
C ASN A 36 13.51 0.48 15.73
N VAL A 37 12.76 -0.43 15.14
CA VAL A 37 11.75 -0.12 14.15
C VAL A 37 10.50 0.29 14.92
N GLY A 38 10.16 1.58 14.87
CA GLY A 38 8.87 2.02 15.37
C GLY A 38 7.79 1.28 14.58
N SER A 39 6.89 0.58 15.26
CA SER A 39 5.66 0.09 14.65
C SER A 39 4.92 1.33 14.11
N GLY A 40 5.09 1.64 12.83
CA GLY A 40 4.53 2.85 12.23
C GLY A 40 3.07 3.00 12.67
N GLY A 41 2.79 4.06 13.43
CA GLY A 41 1.54 4.18 14.17
C GLY A 41 0.34 3.99 13.26
N VAL A 42 -0.49 3.00 13.56
CA VAL A 42 -1.74 2.74 12.85
C VAL A 42 -2.76 3.75 13.36
N SER A 43 -3.06 4.78 12.56
CA SER A 43 -4.23 5.62 12.84
C SER A 43 -5.49 4.77 12.74
N ALA A 44 -6.29 4.76 13.81
CA ALA A 44 -7.51 3.97 13.93
C ALA A 44 -8.56 4.34 12.86
N ASP A 45 -8.47 5.53 12.30
CA ASP A 45 -9.46 6.09 11.37
C ASP A 45 -9.42 5.46 9.95
N ILE A 46 -8.51 4.52 9.69
CA ILE A 46 -8.46 3.75 8.42
C ILE A 46 -9.31 2.46 8.52
N SER A 47 -10.02 2.23 9.63
CA SER A 47 -10.71 0.95 9.89
C SER A 47 -11.85 0.62 8.91
N SER A 48 -12.27 1.55 8.06
CA SER A 48 -13.38 1.37 7.12
C SER A 48 -12.96 0.81 5.76
N SER A 49 -11.67 0.51 5.52
CA SER A 49 -11.25 0.01 4.19
C SER A 49 -10.09 -0.99 4.23
N ASP A 50 -10.41 -2.28 4.06
CA ASP A 50 -9.46 -3.36 3.75
C ASP A 50 -8.72 -3.10 2.42
N SER A 51 -9.34 -2.33 1.52
CA SER A 51 -8.74 -1.88 0.25
C SER A 51 -7.52 -0.98 0.42
N LEU A 52 -7.35 -0.32 1.58
CA LEU A 52 -6.15 0.48 1.88
C LEU A 52 -5.09 -0.31 2.67
N ARG A 53 -5.44 -1.50 3.17
CA ARG A 53 -4.55 -2.31 4.00
C ARG A 53 -4.62 -3.77 3.62
N GLY A 54 -3.71 -4.18 2.75
CA GLY A 54 -3.56 -5.58 2.37
C GLY A 54 -2.87 -5.68 1.01
N PRO A 55 -2.51 -6.89 0.59
CA PRO A 55 -2.11 -7.11 -0.80
C PRO A 55 -3.28 -6.71 -1.71
N ALA A 56 -2.99 -6.02 -2.82
CA ALA A 56 -3.98 -5.62 -3.82
C ALA A 56 -4.44 -6.84 -4.63
N THR A 57 -5.29 -7.67 -4.02
CA THR A 57 -5.79 -8.94 -4.59
C THR A 57 -7.11 -8.80 -5.34
N ALA A 58 -7.76 -7.65 -5.22
CA ALA A 58 -9.03 -7.33 -5.87
C ALA A 58 -8.82 -6.47 -7.13
N ASP A 59 -9.70 -6.63 -8.11
CA ASP A 59 -9.70 -5.80 -9.33
C ASP A 59 -10.12 -4.35 -9.02
N SER A 60 -9.81 -3.40 -9.89
CA SER A 60 -10.20 -2.00 -9.67
C SER A 60 -11.67 -1.77 -10.03
N ASP A 61 -12.45 -1.22 -9.10
CA ASP A 61 -13.86 -0.88 -9.32
C ASP A 61 -14.06 0.22 -10.40
N VAL A 62 -13.00 0.96 -10.74
CA VAL A 62 -13.04 1.92 -11.86
C VAL A 62 -13.13 1.21 -13.22
N ARG A 63 -12.69 -0.05 -13.31
CA ARG A 63 -12.58 -0.80 -14.56
C ARG A 63 -13.54 -1.97 -14.65
N VAL A 64 -13.93 -2.54 -13.52
CA VAL A 64 -14.78 -3.72 -13.42
C VAL A 64 -15.90 -3.42 -12.45
N ASP A 65 -17.14 -3.63 -12.87
CA ASP A 65 -18.28 -3.56 -11.97
C ASP A 65 -18.36 -4.86 -11.15
N GLY A 66 -17.99 -4.79 -9.86
CA GLY A 66 -18.05 -5.94 -8.96
C GLY A 66 -19.47 -6.45 -8.68
N GLU A 67 -20.48 -5.58 -8.74
CA GLU A 67 -21.89 -5.91 -8.56
C GLU A 67 -22.45 -6.66 -9.78
N GLU A 68 -22.10 -6.22 -10.99
CA GLU A 68 -22.49 -6.89 -12.24
C GLU A 68 -21.80 -8.26 -12.37
N TYR A 69 -20.48 -8.29 -12.22
CA TYR A 69 -19.67 -9.50 -12.45
C TYR A 69 -19.55 -10.41 -11.23
N LYS A 70 -20.16 -10.05 -10.10
CA LYS A 70 -20.06 -10.78 -8.82
C LYS A 70 -18.60 -11.09 -8.46
N SER A 71 -17.73 -10.13 -8.73
CA SER A 71 -16.28 -10.23 -8.54
C SER A 71 -15.84 -9.29 -7.43
N ASN A 72 -14.77 -9.65 -6.73
CA ASN A 72 -14.21 -8.80 -5.69
C ASN A 72 -13.45 -7.65 -6.36
N THR A 73 -13.96 -6.43 -6.18
CA THR A 73 -13.34 -5.20 -6.67
C THR A 73 -13.03 -4.27 -5.50
N ALA A 74 -11.88 -3.60 -5.56
CA ALA A 74 -11.42 -2.63 -4.59
C ALA A 74 -11.64 -1.20 -5.11
N GLY A 75 -12.10 -0.33 -4.22
CA GLY A 75 -12.24 1.12 -4.47
C GLY A 75 -13.56 1.70 -3.96
N ARG A 76 -14.67 0.94 -4.04
CA ARG A 76 -15.98 1.30 -3.44
C ARG A 76 -15.90 1.35 -1.93
N GLY A 77 -16.64 2.26 -1.32
CA GLY A 77 -16.77 2.34 0.13
C GLY A 77 -15.44 2.51 0.85
N ALA A 78 -14.41 3.03 0.19
CA ALA A 78 -13.08 3.25 0.77
C ALA A 78 -12.89 4.72 1.18
N GLY A 79 -12.01 4.97 2.14
CA GLY A 79 -11.76 6.31 2.63
C GLY A 79 -13.04 7.01 3.10
N ARG A 80 -13.29 8.24 2.62
CA ARG A 80 -14.47 9.02 3.02
C ARG A 80 -15.80 8.44 2.54
N GLU A 81 -15.82 7.74 1.40
CA GLU A 81 -17.07 7.12 0.92
C GLU A 81 -17.59 6.10 1.93
N GLY A 82 -16.71 5.22 2.43
CA GLY A 82 -17.05 4.26 3.48
C GLY A 82 -17.24 4.90 4.84
N GLN A 83 -16.32 5.81 5.23
CA GLN A 83 -16.36 6.46 6.53
C GLN A 83 -17.66 7.24 6.76
N ASP A 84 -18.10 7.99 5.76
CA ASP A 84 -19.29 8.84 5.84
C ASP A 84 -20.56 8.11 5.37
N ASN A 85 -20.48 6.80 5.05
CA ASN A 85 -21.57 5.95 4.52
C ASN A 85 -22.27 6.60 3.30
N LEU A 86 -21.48 7.05 2.34
CA LEU A 86 -21.95 7.70 1.13
C LEU A 86 -22.32 6.66 0.07
N GLY A 87 -23.38 6.93 -0.70
CA GLY A 87 -23.75 6.10 -1.86
C GLY A 87 -22.90 6.35 -3.12
N GLY A 88 -21.77 7.05 -2.99
CA GLY A 88 -20.89 7.42 -4.09
C GLY A 88 -19.78 8.40 -3.66
N LEU A 89 -18.93 8.79 -4.61
CA LEU A 89 -17.74 9.60 -4.33
C LEU A 89 -18.14 11.00 -3.83
N PRO A 90 -17.52 11.53 -2.77
CA PRO A 90 -17.82 12.88 -2.33
C PRO A 90 -17.32 13.93 -3.35
N ASN A 91 -18.09 15.01 -3.53
CA ASN A 91 -17.85 16.06 -4.53
C ASN A 91 -16.46 16.73 -4.48
N ASP A 92 -15.78 16.72 -3.33
CA ASP A 92 -14.42 17.24 -3.13
C ASP A 92 -13.32 16.27 -3.59
N ALA A 93 -13.65 14.98 -3.78
CA ALA A 93 -12.71 13.99 -4.31
C ALA A 93 -12.59 14.01 -5.84
N VAL A 94 -13.46 14.74 -6.53
CA VAL A 94 -13.52 14.79 -8.00
C VAL A 94 -13.21 16.19 -8.55
N SER A 95 -12.85 16.25 -9.84
CA SER A 95 -12.66 17.52 -10.53
C SER A 95 -13.96 18.34 -10.57
N ARG A 96 -13.83 19.67 -10.75
CA ARG A 96 -14.99 20.58 -10.78
C ARG A 96 -16.07 20.15 -11.79
N ASP A 97 -15.66 19.67 -12.95
CA ASP A 97 -16.56 19.25 -14.04
C ASP A 97 -17.26 17.90 -13.76
N ALA A 98 -16.77 17.14 -12.79
CA ALA A 98 -17.34 15.87 -12.38
C ALA A 98 -18.25 15.98 -11.15
N LYS A 99 -18.29 17.14 -10.48
CA LYS A 99 -19.20 17.40 -9.36
C LYS A 99 -20.66 17.29 -9.78
N ASN A 100 -21.52 16.84 -8.86
CA ASN A 100 -22.97 16.74 -9.04
C ASN A 100 -23.42 15.80 -10.18
N LYS A 101 -22.56 14.85 -10.58
CA LYS A 101 -22.94 13.76 -11.48
C LYS A 101 -23.53 12.59 -10.69
N SER A 102 -24.19 11.68 -11.40
CA SER A 102 -24.93 10.55 -10.79
C SER A 102 -24.09 9.63 -9.89
N ALA A 103 -22.77 9.61 -10.05
CA ALA A 103 -21.84 8.80 -9.24
C ALA A 103 -21.20 9.57 -8.08
N THR A 104 -21.63 10.81 -7.83
CA THR A 104 -21.03 11.71 -6.82
C THR A 104 -22.07 12.22 -5.82
N VAL A 105 -21.67 12.37 -4.57
CA VAL A 105 -22.51 12.88 -3.47
C VAL A 105 -22.04 14.28 -3.09
N ASP A 106 -22.98 15.22 -2.99
CA ASP A 106 -22.66 16.56 -2.54
C ASP A 106 -22.39 16.59 -1.03
N THR A 107 -21.12 16.85 -0.70
CA THR A 107 -20.63 16.98 0.67
C THR A 107 -20.04 18.36 0.95
N THR A 108 -20.18 19.31 0.00
CA THR A 108 -19.49 20.61 0.06
C THR A 108 -20.17 21.64 0.97
N GLY A 109 -21.22 21.24 1.70
CA GLY A 109 -22.02 22.14 2.53
C GLY A 109 -22.87 23.11 1.69
N LYS A 110 -23.73 23.89 2.34
CA LYS A 110 -24.53 24.90 1.64
C LYS A 110 -23.59 25.98 1.09
N ASP A 111 -23.54 26.12 -0.23
CA ASP A 111 -22.89 27.27 -0.85
C ASP A 111 -23.69 28.53 -0.48
N TYR A 112 -23.10 29.39 0.35
CA TYR A 112 -23.72 30.65 0.76
C TYR A 112 -23.57 31.74 -0.31
N GLY A 113 -22.96 31.42 -1.47
CA GLY A 113 -22.71 32.36 -2.56
C GLY A 113 -21.60 33.36 -2.21
N ASN A 114 -20.85 33.78 -3.22
CA ASN A 114 -19.89 34.87 -3.06
C ASN A 114 -20.66 36.16 -2.75
N THR A 115 -20.50 36.73 -1.56
CA THR A 115 -21.06 38.04 -1.17
C THR A 115 -20.41 39.23 -1.88
N HIS A 116 -19.78 39.03 -3.04
CA HIS A 116 -19.28 40.12 -3.87
C HIS A 116 -20.42 40.65 -4.74
N GLN A 117 -21.27 41.49 -4.13
CA GLN A 117 -22.00 42.47 -4.93
C GLN A 117 -20.95 43.36 -5.61
N PRO A 118 -20.95 43.49 -6.95
CA PRO A 118 -20.11 44.50 -7.58
C PRO A 118 -20.60 45.84 -7.06
N ALA A 119 -19.72 46.56 -6.35
CA ALA A 119 -19.96 47.97 -6.06
C ALA A 119 -20.21 48.65 -7.42
N LEU A 120 -21.43 49.14 -7.61
CA LEU A 120 -21.77 50.06 -8.68
C LEU A 120 -21.20 51.41 -8.25
N TRP A 121 -20.25 51.94 -9.01
CA TRP A 121 -19.71 53.29 -8.89
C TRP A 121 -20.31 54.11 -10.01
#